data_AF-A0AAW0A7Q3-F1
#
_entry.id   AF-A0AAW0A7Q3-F1
#
_cell.length_a   1.000
_cell.length_b   1.000
_cell.length_c   1.000
_cell.angle_alpha   90.00
_cell.angle_beta   90.00
_cell.angle_gamma   90.00
#
_symmetry.space_group_name_H-M   'P 1'
#
loop_
_entity.id
_entity.type
_entity.pdbx_description
1 polymer ?
#
loop_
_entity_poly.entity_id
_entity_poly.type
_entity_poly.pdbx_seq_one_letter_code
_entity_poly.pdbx_strand_id
1 'polypeptide(L)'
;RWRNLKHISGATNISYSEGQTFVDILKVCCYLVQLVPSNSWFVQYMRALQKIQAMLALEVTTKSRLEYLRELQLEYKACCEKISEKHGKSFNYLKHHFLSHAIENFMAKRTSRNQNTRVGEGFQQELSEMYQITNKNAEHQIALIEENEEAMVRLDMQVAMWQKSQEDAGDDLIPPPAPESFVHWSLGAPERRLSPMSFESKQRNNPLFRNLNLRQYLARHHTAHPLRMEQDFEIMPCKALVNFQSSVNWKSERDILRC
;
A
#
# COMPACT_ATOMS: atom_id res chain seq x y z
N ARG A 1 10.10 -17.20 5.89
CA ARG A 1 10.23 -15.81 6.41
C ARG A 1 9.53 -14.88 5.42
N TRP A 2 8.49 -14.15 5.83
CA TRP A 2 7.73 -13.29 4.92
C TRP A 2 8.55 -12.03 4.63
N ARG A 3 8.77 -11.71 3.35
CA ARG A 3 9.50 -10.49 2.97
C ARG A 3 8.68 -9.27 3.40
N ASN A 4 9.34 -8.25 3.96
CA ASN A 4 8.75 -6.97 4.38
C ASN A 4 7.78 -7.00 5.58
N LEU A 5 7.81 -8.05 6.40
CA LEU A 5 7.13 -8.09 7.70
C LEU A 5 8.16 -8.01 8.84
N LYS A 6 8.04 -6.98 9.68
CA LYS A 6 8.90 -6.81 10.86
C LYS A 6 8.62 -7.93 11.86
N HIS A 7 9.67 -8.55 12.38
CA HIS A 7 9.56 -9.56 13.41
C HIS A 7 9.57 -8.88 14.79
N ILE A 8 8.53 -9.08 15.58
CA ILE A 8 8.34 -8.39 16.85
C ILE A 8 8.33 -9.43 17.96
N SER A 9 9.36 -9.42 18.81
CA SER A 9 9.43 -10.24 20.02
C SER A 9 8.76 -9.49 21.18
N GLY A 10 7.85 -10.15 21.90
CA GLY A 10 7.26 -9.59 23.12
C GLY A 10 6.32 -8.41 22.88
N ALA A 11 5.44 -8.49 21.88
CA ALA A 11 4.51 -7.42 21.52
C ALA A 11 3.62 -6.94 22.70
N THR A 12 3.40 -7.77 23.71
CA THR A 12 2.63 -7.46 24.92
C THR A 12 3.39 -6.66 25.97
N ASN A 13 4.74 -6.61 25.89
CA ASN A 13 5.60 -6.00 26.91
C ASN A 13 6.08 -4.60 26.51
N ILE A 14 5.57 -4.06 25.40
CA ILE A 14 5.95 -2.74 24.88
C ILE A 14 5.18 -1.67 25.66
N SER A 15 5.87 -0.95 26.55
CA SER A 15 5.31 0.17 27.30
C SER A 15 5.31 1.48 26.49
N TYR A 16 6.35 1.71 25.69
CA TYR A 16 6.49 2.85 24.80
C TYR A 16 7.20 2.44 23.52
N SER A 17 6.72 2.91 22.38
CA SER A 17 7.35 2.71 21.07
C SER A 17 6.83 3.73 20.06
N GLU A 18 7.56 3.88 18.97
CA GLU A 18 7.12 4.64 17.79
C GLU A 18 5.82 4.11 17.19
N GLY A 19 5.06 5.01 16.55
CA GLY A 19 3.79 4.68 15.89
C GLY A 19 3.90 3.56 14.86
N GLN A 20 5.02 3.50 14.14
CA GLN A 20 5.26 2.47 13.12
C GLN A 20 5.31 1.06 13.71
N THR A 21 5.85 0.89 14.93
CA THR A 21 5.87 -0.42 15.60
C THR A 21 4.46 -0.93 15.85
N PHE A 22 3.52 -0.08 16.28
CA PHE A 22 2.14 -0.50 16.51
C PHE A 22 1.40 -0.85 15.21
N VAL A 23 1.72 -0.17 14.11
CA VAL A 23 1.22 -0.54 12.78
C VAL A 23 1.74 -1.91 12.37
N ASP A 24 3.03 -2.19 12.62
CA ASP A 24 3.63 -3.48 12.30
C ASP A 24 3.08 -4.62 13.18
N ILE A 25 2.83 -4.36 14.47
CA ILE A 25 2.11 -5.31 15.36
C ILE A 25 0.74 -5.63 14.75
N LEU A 26 -0.03 -4.59 14.40
CA LEU A 26 -1.36 -4.76 13.84
C LEU A 26 -1.34 -5.61 12.56
N LYS A 27 -0.34 -5.45 11.68
CA LYS A 27 -0.16 -6.29 10.47
C LYS A 27 0.09 -7.76 10.80
N VAL A 28 0.89 -8.04 11.83
CA VAL A 28 1.27 -9.40 12.25
C VAL A 28 0.14 -10.08 13.04
N CYS A 29 -0.78 -9.33 13.66
CA CYS A 29 -1.89 -9.89 14.44
C CYS A 29 -2.84 -10.82 13.65
N CYS A 30 -2.76 -10.88 12.32
CA CYS A 30 -3.43 -11.91 11.52
C CYS A 30 -3.07 -13.35 11.96
N TYR A 31 -1.89 -13.57 12.55
CA TYR A 31 -1.47 -14.89 13.04
C TYR A 31 -2.07 -15.26 14.40
N LEU A 32 -2.78 -14.35 15.07
CA LEU A 32 -3.50 -14.67 16.32
C LEU A 32 -4.49 -15.83 16.14
N VAL A 33 -4.98 -16.07 14.92
CA VAL A 33 -5.86 -17.19 14.57
C VAL A 33 -5.27 -18.55 14.97
N GLN A 34 -3.94 -18.68 15.05
CA GLN A 34 -3.27 -19.91 15.48
C GLN A 34 -3.24 -20.08 17.01
N LEU A 35 -3.41 -18.99 17.76
CA LEU A 35 -3.27 -18.94 19.22
C LEU A 35 -4.62 -18.83 19.94
N VAL A 36 -5.66 -18.38 19.25
CA VAL A 36 -7.00 -18.23 19.83
C VAL A 36 -7.98 -19.29 19.32
N PRO A 37 -9.05 -19.60 20.08
CA PRO A 37 -10.06 -20.54 19.64
C PRO A 37 -10.70 -20.13 18.29
N SER A 38 -11.20 -21.13 17.57
CA SER A 38 -12.01 -20.92 16.37
C SER A 38 -13.18 -19.97 16.65
N ASN A 39 -13.50 -19.11 15.69
CA ASN A 39 -14.56 -18.09 15.80
C ASN A 39 -14.38 -17.10 16.96
N SER A 40 -13.15 -16.89 17.44
CA SER A 40 -12.86 -15.87 18.45
C SER A 40 -13.24 -14.47 17.98
N TRP A 41 -14.02 -13.76 18.81
CA TRP A 41 -14.36 -12.35 18.60
C TRP A 41 -13.12 -11.44 18.56
N PHE A 42 -12.01 -11.82 19.21
CA PHE A 42 -10.76 -11.06 19.13
C PHE A 42 -10.16 -11.06 17.72
N VAL A 43 -10.25 -12.17 16.99
CA VAL A 43 -9.77 -12.23 15.59
C VAL A 43 -10.64 -11.35 14.71
N GLN A 44 -11.95 -11.42 14.88
CA GLN A 44 -12.90 -10.59 14.13
C GLN A 44 -12.69 -9.10 14.42
N TYR A 45 -12.54 -8.74 15.70
CA TYR A 45 -12.19 -7.40 16.16
C TYR A 45 -10.89 -6.88 15.53
N MET A 46 -9.81 -7.67 15.59
CA MET A 46 -8.51 -7.27 15.02
C MET A 46 -8.60 -7.10 13.51
N ARG A 47 -9.36 -7.97 12.84
CA ARG A 47 -9.59 -7.86 11.40
C ARG A 47 -10.38 -6.62 11.02
N ALA A 48 -11.46 -6.32 11.75
CA ALA A 48 -12.25 -5.10 11.55
C ALA A 48 -11.39 -3.85 11.78
N LEU A 49 -10.60 -3.82 12.85
CA LEU A 49 -9.67 -2.72 13.15
C LEU A 49 -8.62 -2.52 12.04
N GLN A 50 -8.04 -3.61 11.51
CA GLN A 50 -7.11 -3.55 10.38
C GLN A 50 -7.75 -2.92 9.15
N LYS A 51 -8.97 -3.34 8.79
CA LYS A 51 -9.69 -2.80 7.63
C LYS A 51 -9.97 -1.30 7.82
N ILE A 52 -10.44 -0.90 9.00
CA ILE A 52 -10.66 0.52 9.32
C ILE A 52 -9.35 1.30 9.18
N GLN A 53 -8.28 0.87 9.84
CA GLN A 53 -6.98 1.56 9.78
C GLN A 53 -6.44 1.67 8.34
N ALA A 54 -6.60 0.62 7.52
CA ALA A 54 -6.21 0.66 6.11
C ALA A 54 -7.01 1.72 5.33
N MET A 55 -8.31 1.83 5.58
CA MET A 55 -9.16 2.86 4.95
C MET A 55 -8.80 4.27 5.40
N LEU A 56 -8.52 4.46 6.69
CA LEU A 56 -8.09 5.76 7.25
C LEU A 56 -6.69 6.18 6.75
N ALA A 57 -5.85 5.22 6.37
CA ALA A 57 -4.51 5.48 5.85
C ALA A 57 -4.47 5.88 4.37
N LEU A 58 -5.59 5.79 3.64
CA LEU A 58 -5.65 6.22 2.25
C LEU A 58 -5.55 7.75 2.17
N GLU A 59 -4.77 8.25 1.20
CA GLU A 59 -4.60 9.69 0.98
C GLU A 59 -5.85 10.32 0.37
N VAL A 60 -6.51 9.56 -0.52
CA VAL A 60 -7.73 9.96 -1.22
C VAL A 60 -8.91 9.14 -0.72
N THR A 61 -9.96 9.82 -0.29
CA THR A 61 -11.18 9.19 0.20
C THR A 61 -12.36 9.57 -0.70
N THR A 62 -13.05 8.57 -1.24
CA THR A 62 -14.25 8.74 -2.08
C THR A 62 -15.53 8.53 -1.26
N LYS A 63 -16.69 8.93 -1.79
CA LYS A 63 -17.99 8.68 -1.14
C LYS A 63 -18.23 7.19 -0.88
N SER A 64 -17.98 6.34 -1.89
CA SER A 64 -18.09 4.88 -1.75
C SER A 64 -17.16 4.31 -0.68
N ARG A 65 -15.96 4.86 -0.53
CA ARG A 65 -15.02 4.46 0.55
C ARG A 65 -15.54 4.86 1.93
N LEU A 66 -16.20 6.02 2.05
CA LEU A 66 -16.81 6.46 3.31
C LEU A 66 -18.01 5.61 3.69
N GLU A 67 -18.83 5.22 2.72
CA GLU A 67 -19.94 4.28 2.93
C GLU A 67 -19.40 2.93 3.41
N TYR A 68 -18.40 2.37 2.74
CA TYR A 68 -17.76 1.15 3.19
C TYR A 68 -17.11 1.29 4.58
N LEU A 69 -16.50 2.43 4.88
CA LEU A 69 -15.94 2.70 6.22
C LEU A 69 -17.04 2.72 7.30
N ARG A 70 -18.27 3.17 7.01
CA ARG A 70 -19.41 3.08 7.95
C ARG A 70 -19.77 1.63 8.24
N GLU A 71 -19.82 0.78 7.22
CA GLU A 71 -20.11 -0.65 7.38
C GLU A 71 -19.05 -1.31 8.28
N LEU A 72 -17.78 -1.00 8.04
CA LEU A 72 -16.67 -1.50 8.86
C LEU A 72 -16.73 -1.02 10.31
N GLN A 73 -17.15 0.24 10.55
CA GLN A 73 -17.36 0.75 11.91
C GLN A 73 -18.47 -0.01 12.64
N LEU A 74 -19.55 -0.38 11.95
CA LEU A 74 -20.63 -1.20 12.53
C LEU A 74 -20.14 -2.61 12.89
N GLU A 75 -19.40 -3.27 11.99
CA GLU A 75 -18.76 -4.57 12.27
C GLU A 75 -17.84 -4.48 13.49
N TYR A 76 -17.01 -3.43 13.55
CA TYR A 76 -16.08 -3.19 14.64
C TYR A 76 -16.81 -2.95 15.98
N LYS A 77 -17.87 -2.14 15.97
CA LYS A 77 -18.67 -1.85 17.17
C LYS A 77 -19.32 -3.12 17.72
N ALA A 78 -19.91 -3.94 16.86
CA ALA A 78 -20.50 -5.22 17.26
C ALA A 78 -19.45 -6.16 17.91
N CYS A 79 -18.24 -6.20 17.36
CA CYS A 79 -17.13 -6.96 17.95
C CYS A 79 -16.74 -6.42 19.34
N CYS A 80 -16.65 -5.09 19.49
CA CYS A 80 -16.35 -4.46 20.79
C CYS A 80 -17.40 -4.82 21.83
N GLU A 81 -18.69 -4.70 21.52
CA GLU A 81 -19.79 -5.05 22.42
C GLU A 81 -19.71 -6.51 22.87
N LYS A 82 -19.47 -7.43 21.94
CA LYS A 82 -19.31 -8.87 22.26
C LYS A 82 -18.10 -9.16 23.15
N ILE A 83 -16.98 -8.47 22.92
CA ILE A 83 -15.79 -8.61 23.76
C ILE A 83 -16.03 -8.02 25.15
N SER A 84 -16.70 -6.87 25.25
CA SER A 84 -17.07 -6.26 26.53
C SER A 84 -17.98 -7.19 27.33
N GLU A 85 -19.02 -7.74 26.69
CA GLU A 85 -19.98 -8.68 27.29
C GLU A 85 -19.28 -9.94 27.82
N LYS A 86 -18.39 -10.55 27.01
CA LYS A 86 -17.77 -11.84 27.34
C LYS A 86 -16.54 -11.74 28.24
N HIS A 87 -15.80 -10.64 28.16
CA HIS A 87 -14.47 -10.52 28.78
C HIS A 87 -14.33 -9.28 29.69
N GLY A 88 -15.37 -8.46 29.84
CA GLY A 88 -15.33 -7.27 30.70
C GLY A 88 -14.37 -6.18 30.22
N LYS A 89 -13.95 -6.21 28.95
CA LYS A 89 -13.02 -5.22 28.40
C LYS A 89 -13.74 -3.88 28.22
N SER A 90 -13.19 -2.83 28.83
CA SER A 90 -13.61 -1.46 28.54
C SER A 90 -12.90 -0.92 27.29
N PHE A 91 -13.67 -0.32 26.38
CA PHE A 91 -13.17 0.42 25.22
C PHE A 91 -13.21 1.95 25.42
N ASN A 92 -13.35 2.41 26.66
CA ASN A 92 -13.39 3.83 26.98
C ASN A 92 -11.98 4.46 27.01
N TYR A 93 -11.43 4.74 25.83
CA TYR A 93 -10.15 5.45 25.68
C TYR A 93 -10.12 6.32 24.43
N LEU A 94 -9.33 7.39 24.46
CA LEU A 94 -9.31 8.45 23.44
C LEU A 94 -9.11 7.92 22.01
N LYS A 95 -8.15 6.99 21.82
CA LYS A 95 -7.86 6.41 20.49
C LYS A 95 -9.03 5.60 19.92
N HIS A 96 -9.85 4.96 20.76
CA HIS A 96 -11.06 4.28 20.31
C HIS A 96 -12.15 5.30 19.97
N HIS A 97 -12.33 6.32 20.81
CA HIS A 97 -13.31 7.39 20.56
C HIS A 97 -13.07 8.11 19.22
N PHE A 98 -11.80 8.32 18.85
CA PHE A 98 -11.44 8.86 17.53
C PHE A 98 -12.04 8.05 16.37
N LEU A 99 -12.09 6.71 16.48
CA LEU A 99 -12.63 5.86 15.42
C LEU A 99 -14.11 6.14 15.16
N SER A 100 -14.88 6.56 16.16
CA SER A 100 -16.29 6.93 15.98
C SER A 100 -16.45 8.20 15.15
N HIS A 101 -15.56 9.18 15.36
CA HIS A 101 -15.59 10.48 14.66
C HIS A 101 -14.81 10.48 13.35
N ALA A 102 -14.13 9.40 13.02
CA ALA A 102 -13.24 9.34 11.87
C ALA A 102 -13.93 9.79 10.57
N ILE A 103 -15.15 9.30 10.32
CA ILE A 103 -15.90 9.63 9.09
C ILE A 103 -16.28 11.11 9.03
N GLU A 104 -16.75 11.68 10.13
CA GLU A 104 -17.09 13.10 10.22
C GLU A 104 -15.85 13.97 10.00
N ASN A 105 -14.73 13.57 10.61
CA ASN A 105 -13.44 14.21 10.40
C ASN A 105 -13.01 14.16 8.93
N PHE A 106 -13.18 13.02 8.24
CA PHE A 106 -12.91 12.90 6.81
C PHE A 106 -13.84 13.74 5.95
N MET A 107 -15.13 13.81 6.29
CA MET A 107 -16.10 14.65 5.56
C MET A 107 -15.75 16.14 5.69
N ALA A 108 -15.33 16.58 6.88
CA ALA A 108 -14.97 17.96 7.14
C ALA A 108 -13.63 18.35 6.48
N LYS A 109 -12.60 17.49 6.59
CA LYS A 109 -11.22 17.82 6.19
C LYS A 109 -10.80 17.25 4.83
N ARG A 110 -11.62 16.39 4.23
CA ARG A 110 -11.47 15.70 2.92
C ARG A 110 -10.23 14.82 2.72
N THR A 111 -9.18 14.97 3.52
CA THR A 111 -7.96 14.15 3.45
C THR A 111 -7.45 13.78 4.84
N SER A 112 -6.86 12.58 4.94
CA SER A 112 -6.15 12.06 6.11
C SER A 112 -4.82 12.78 6.34
N ARG A 113 -4.21 13.32 5.28
CA ARG A 113 -2.89 13.98 5.35
C ARG A 113 -2.92 15.20 6.26
N ASN A 114 -3.98 15.99 6.16
CA ASN A 114 -4.18 17.20 6.97
C ASN A 114 -4.60 16.90 8.42
N GLN A 115 -4.73 15.63 8.80
CA GLN A 115 -5.11 15.21 10.14
C GLN A 115 -3.96 14.58 10.92
N ASN A 116 -2.85 14.26 10.26
CA ASN A 116 -1.71 13.66 10.92
C ASN A 116 -0.66 14.72 11.27
N THR A 117 0.09 14.45 12.33
CA THR A 117 1.19 15.30 12.81
C THR A 117 2.50 15.00 12.09
N ARG A 118 2.53 14.04 11.14
CA ARG A 118 3.78 13.55 10.53
C ARG A 118 4.56 14.64 9.81
N VAL A 119 3.86 15.60 9.20
CA VAL A 119 4.53 16.75 8.56
C VAL A 119 5.28 17.58 9.60
N GLY A 120 4.65 17.86 10.73
CA GLY A 120 5.30 18.57 11.84
C GLY A 120 6.39 17.76 12.54
N GLU A 121 6.20 16.45 12.67
CA GLU A 121 7.22 15.53 13.20
C GLU A 121 8.46 15.50 12.30
N GLY A 122 8.29 15.50 10.97
CA GLY A 122 9.39 15.59 10.01
C GLY A 122 10.16 16.90 10.13
N PHE A 123 9.45 18.03 10.23
CA PHE A 123 10.06 19.34 10.44
C PHE A 123 10.88 19.40 11.75
N GLN A 124 10.38 18.81 12.84
CA GLN A 124 11.12 18.71 14.09
C GLN A 124 12.39 17.85 13.97
N GLN A 125 12.34 16.81 13.14
CA GLN A 125 13.51 15.98 12.87
C GLN A 125 14.58 16.78 12.12
N GLU A 126 14.21 17.49 11.05
CA GLU A 126 15.11 18.36 10.27
C GLU A 126 15.76 19.43 11.18
N LEU A 127 14.95 20.14 11.97
CA LEU A 127 15.43 21.10 12.96
C LEU A 127 16.43 20.48 13.95
N SER A 128 16.15 19.26 14.42
CA SER A 128 17.05 18.55 15.34
C SER A 128 18.38 18.20 14.68
N GLU A 129 18.38 17.86 13.40
CA GLU A 129 19.59 17.55 12.63
C GLU A 129 20.42 18.82 12.39
N MET A 130 19.78 19.93 12.00
CA MET A 130 20.44 21.24 11.88
C MET A 130 21.04 21.71 13.21
N TYR A 131 20.31 21.52 14.32
CA TYR A 131 20.81 21.91 15.64
C TYR A 131 22.11 21.19 16.00
N GLN A 132 22.26 19.90 15.65
CA GLN A 132 23.46 19.10 15.96
C GLN A 132 24.74 19.63 15.30
N ILE A 133 24.63 20.37 14.21
CA ILE A 133 25.78 20.94 13.49
C ILE A 133 26.01 22.43 13.81
N THR A 134 25.20 23.01 14.69
CA THR A 134 25.30 24.42 15.09
C THR A 134 26.11 24.60 16.38
N ASN A 135 26.50 25.84 16.68
CA ASN A 135 27.18 26.22 17.93
C ASN A 135 26.37 27.29 18.69
N LYS A 136 27.00 28.15 19.50
CA LYS A 136 26.35 29.32 20.12
C LYS A 136 25.58 30.14 19.08
N ASN A 137 24.40 30.64 19.44
CA ASN A 137 23.44 31.29 18.53
C ASN A 137 22.86 30.34 17.47
N ALA A 138 22.48 29.14 17.91
CA ALA A 138 21.93 28.08 17.07
C ALA A 138 20.75 28.57 16.19
N GLU A 139 19.84 29.39 16.72
CA GLU A 139 18.67 29.88 15.96
C GLU A 139 19.07 30.63 14.68
N HIS A 140 20.03 31.55 14.76
CA HIS A 140 20.49 32.30 13.58
C HIS A 140 21.23 31.39 12.60
N GLN A 141 21.98 30.41 13.10
CA GLN A 141 22.69 29.45 12.25
C GLN A 141 21.71 28.51 11.53
N ILE A 142 20.69 28.03 12.24
CA ILE A 142 19.60 27.21 11.66
C ILE A 142 18.88 28.00 10.58
N ALA A 143 18.53 29.26 10.82
CA ALA A 143 17.88 30.10 9.81
C ALA A 143 18.72 30.24 8.53
N LEU A 144 20.05 30.41 8.66
CA LEU A 144 20.94 30.46 7.51
C LEU A 144 21.08 29.11 6.79
N ILE A 145 21.08 28.00 7.52
CA ILE A 145 21.12 26.65 6.93
C ILE A 145 19.84 26.41 6.13
N GLU A 146 18.68 26.68 6.72
CA GLU A 146 17.36 26.56 6.07
C GLU A 146 17.27 27.45 4.82
N GLU A 147 17.71 28.71 4.90
CA GLU A 147 17.73 29.62 3.75
C GLU A 147 18.58 29.08 2.59
N ASN A 148 19.78 28.56 2.90
CA ASN A 148 20.66 27.98 1.89
C ASN A 148 20.10 26.69 1.29
N GLU A 149 19.53 25.81 2.12
CA GLU A 149 18.89 24.58 1.64
C GLU A 149 17.69 24.89 0.74
N GLU A 150 16.85 25.86 1.10
CA GLU A 150 15.73 26.28 0.27
C GLU A 150 16.21 26.87 -1.07
N ALA A 151 17.27 27.68 -1.06
CA ALA A 151 17.88 28.21 -2.27
C ALA A 151 18.38 27.09 -3.21
N MET A 152 19.07 26.08 -2.65
CA MET A 152 19.53 24.91 -3.39
C MET A 152 18.37 24.11 -4.00
N VAL A 153 17.32 23.83 -3.22
CA VAL A 153 16.14 23.11 -3.72
C VAL A 153 15.45 23.87 -4.85
N ARG A 154 15.36 25.21 -4.75
CA ARG A 154 14.79 26.05 -5.82
C ARG A 154 15.65 26.01 -7.09
N LEU A 155 16.98 26.04 -6.95
CA LEU A 155 17.89 25.90 -8.10
C LEU A 155 17.73 24.54 -8.76
N ASP A 156 17.71 23.46 -7.98
CA ASP A 156 17.52 22.09 -8.48
C ASP A 156 16.19 21.94 -9.21
N MET A 157 15.11 22.50 -8.66
CA MET A 157 13.80 22.50 -9.31
C MET A 157 13.82 23.23 -10.65
N GLN A 158 14.49 24.39 -10.73
CA GLN A 158 14.62 25.14 -11.98
C GLN A 158 15.47 24.39 -13.01
N VAL A 159 16.56 23.75 -12.59
CA VAL A 159 17.40 22.91 -13.45
C VAL A 159 16.59 21.73 -13.99
N ALA A 160 15.80 21.05 -13.14
CA ALA A 160 14.95 19.94 -13.56
C ALA A 160 13.86 20.40 -14.55
N MET A 161 13.25 21.57 -14.32
CA MET A 161 12.29 22.16 -15.27
C MET A 161 12.94 22.49 -16.61
N TRP A 162 14.14 23.06 -16.60
CA TRP A 162 14.89 23.37 -17.81
C TRP A 162 15.27 22.10 -18.58
N GLN A 163 15.79 21.07 -17.90
CA GLN A 163 16.12 19.78 -18.52
C GLN A 163 14.90 19.16 -19.19
N LYS A 164 13.75 19.15 -18.51
CA LYS A 164 12.50 18.67 -19.08
C LYS A 164 12.09 19.47 -20.32
N SER A 165 12.23 20.79 -20.30
CA SER A 165 11.92 21.64 -21.46
C SER A 165 12.82 21.37 -22.67
N GLN A 166 14.08 20.97 -22.43
CA GLN A 166 15.00 20.57 -23.50
C GLN A 166 14.64 19.21 -24.08
N GLU A 167 14.19 18.26 -23.25
CA GLU A 167 13.67 16.96 -23.70
C GLU A 167 12.40 17.14 -24.54
N ASP A 168 11.45 17.95 -24.06
CA ASP A 168 10.20 18.24 -24.78
C ASP A 168 10.45 18.97 -26.11
N ALA A 169 11.41 19.91 -26.16
CA ALA A 169 11.79 20.63 -27.39
C ALA A 169 12.51 19.74 -28.44
N GLY A 170 13.06 18.59 -28.03
CA GLY A 170 13.65 17.60 -28.93
C GLY A 170 12.62 16.69 -29.61
N ASP A 171 11.39 16.65 -29.11
CA ASP A 171 10.31 15.75 -29.56
C ASP A 171 9.40 16.38 -30.64
N ASP A 172 9.50 17.70 -30.86
CA ASP A 172 8.72 18.45 -31.85
C ASP A 172 8.97 18.06 -33.33
N LEU A 173 9.98 17.21 -33.60
CA LEU A 173 10.27 16.68 -34.93
C LEU A 173 9.76 15.26 -35.17
N ILE A 174 9.14 14.62 -34.17
CA ILE A 174 8.55 13.30 -34.31
C ILE A 174 7.03 13.49 -34.44
N PRO A 175 6.41 13.22 -35.61
CA PRO A 175 4.97 13.29 -35.73
C PRO A 175 4.33 12.40 -34.67
N PRO A 176 3.26 12.84 -33.99
CA PRO A 176 2.65 12.09 -32.91
C PRO A 176 2.35 10.68 -33.44
N PRO A 177 2.82 9.61 -32.77
CA PRO A 177 2.47 8.27 -33.18
C PRO A 177 0.95 8.22 -33.28
N ALA A 178 0.45 7.71 -34.42
CA ALA A 178 -0.98 7.44 -34.60
C ALA A 178 -1.50 6.79 -33.32
N PRO A 179 -2.70 7.12 -32.82
CA PRO A 179 -3.18 6.66 -31.53
C PRO A 179 -3.13 5.13 -31.51
N GLU A 180 -2.00 4.59 -31.05
CA GLU A 180 -1.86 3.19 -30.75
C GLU A 180 -2.94 2.98 -29.72
N SER A 181 -3.82 2.03 -30.00
CA SER A 181 -4.80 1.54 -29.05
C SER A 181 -4.12 1.53 -27.68
N PHE A 182 -4.49 2.43 -26.78
CA PHE A 182 -3.79 2.60 -25.50
C PHE A 182 -3.93 1.26 -24.78
N VAL A 183 -2.94 0.37 -24.93
CA VAL A 183 -2.99 -0.93 -24.30
C VAL A 183 -2.70 -0.64 -22.84
N HIS A 184 -3.77 -0.51 -22.07
CA HIS A 184 -3.73 -0.19 -20.64
C HIS A 184 -2.95 -1.24 -19.83
N TRP A 185 -2.54 -2.34 -20.46
CA TRP A 185 -1.71 -3.38 -19.90
C TRP A 185 -0.57 -3.78 -20.83
N SER A 186 0.52 -4.29 -20.26
CA SER A 186 1.63 -4.89 -21.00
C SER A 186 2.19 -6.08 -20.23
N LEU A 187 2.96 -6.94 -20.89
CA LEU A 187 3.70 -8.00 -20.21
C LEU A 187 5.05 -7.46 -19.73
N GLY A 188 5.34 -7.67 -18.46
CA GLY A 188 6.64 -7.38 -17.86
C GLY A 188 7.71 -8.36 -18.29
N ALA A 189 8.90 -8.20 -17.72
CA ALA A 189 10.05 -9.04 -18.04
C ALA A 189 9.72 -10.54 -17.89
N PRO A 190 10.15 -11.39 -18.84
CA PRO A 190 9.91 -12.82 -18.78
C PRO A 190 10.58 -13.43 -17.56
N GLU A 191 9.85 -14.27 -16.82
CA GLU A 191 10.40 -15.07 -15.74
C GLU A 191 11.01 -16.37 -16.25
N ARG A 192 11.62 -17.14 -15.35
CA ARG A 192 12.21 -18.44 -15.66
C ARG A 192 11.16 -19.35 -16.30
N ARG A 193 11.54 -19.99 -17.41
CA ARG A 193 10.71 -21.00 -18.08
C ARG A 193 10.38 -22.16 -17.14
N LEU A 194 9.14 -22.64 -17.22
CA LEU A 194 8.61 -23.70 -16.38
C LEU A 194 7.88 -24.72 -17.24
N SER A 195 7.90 -25.99 -16.82
CA SER A 195 6.97 -26.96 -17.39
C SER A 195 5.56 -26.75 -16.83
N PRO A 196 4.49 -26.99 -17.61
CA PRO A 196 3.10 -26.90 -17.13
C PRO A 196 2.87 -27.68 -15.82
N MET A 197 3.44 -28.89 -15.74
CA MET A 197 3.32 -29.76 -14.56
C MET A 197 3.99 -29.16 -13.32
N SER A 198 5.14 -28.50 -13.50
CA SER A 198 5.83 -27.81 -12.41
C SER A 198 5.06 -26.59 -11.91
N PHE A 199 4.35 -25.89 -12.79
CA PHE A 199 3.50 -24.76 -12.44
C PHE A 199 2.26 -25.21 -11.66
N GLU A 200 1.54 -26.21 -12.17
CA GLU A 200 0.36 -26.78 -11.51
C GLU A 200 0.71 -27.32 -10.11
N SER A 201 1.84 -28.01 -9.98
CA SER A 201 2.34 -28.52 -8.70
C SER A 201 2.60 -27.40 -7.68
N LYS A 202 3.14 -26.25 -8.12
CA LYS A 202 3.37 -25.07 -7.26
C LYS A 202 2.06 -24.41 -6.83
N GLN A 203 1.01 -24.48 -7.65
CA GLN A 203 -0.28 -23.84 -7.39
C GLN A 203 -1.31 -24.79 -6.74
N ARG A 204 -0.93 -26.04 -6.42
CA ARG A 204 -1.83 -27.06 -5.84
C ARG A 204 -2.58 -26.60 -4.58
N ASN A 205 -1.94 -25.76 -3.77
CA ASN A 205 -2.52 -25.25 -2.52
C ASN A 205 -3.32 -23.96 -2.69
N ASN A 206 -3.37 -23.40 -3.91
CA ASN A 206 -4.10 -22.19 -4.20
C ASN A 206 -5.53 -22.54 -4.68
N PRO A 207 -6.59 -22.13 -3.95
CA PRO A 207 -7.97 -22.43 -4.32
C PRO A 207 -8.36 -21.94 -5.73
N LEU A 208 -7.75 -20.85 -6.21
CA LEU A 208 -8.01 -20.28 -7.54
C LEU A 208 -7.56 -21.19 -8.69
N PHE A 209 -6.58 -22.05 -8.43
CA PHE A 209 -6.04 -22.99 -9.41
C PHE A 209 -6.50 -24.43 -9.15
N ARG A 210 -7.51 -24.61 -8.29
CA ARG A 210 -8.07 -25.93 -8.01
C ARG A 210 -8.68 -26.49 -9.30
N ASN A 211 -8.18 -27.66 -9.73
CA ASN A 211 -8.54 -28.32 -10.98
C ASN A 211 -8.03 -27.62 -12.26
N LEU A 212 -7.05 -26.72 -12.16
CA LEU A 212 -6.40 -26.19 -13.35
C LEU A 212 -5.62 -27.31 -14.05
N ASN A 213 -6.02 -27.62 -15.28
CA ASN A 213 -5.18 -28.35 -16.24
C ASN A 213 -4.77 -27.36 -17.33
N LEU A 214 -3.56 -26.86 -17.23
CA LEU A 214 -3.03 -25.79 -18.08
C LEU A 214 -2.92 -26.25 -19.53
N ARG A 215 -2.55 -27.51 -19.78
CA ARG A 215 -2.51 -28.07 -21.14
C ARG A 215 -3.89 -28.06 -21.80
N GLN A 216 -4.91 -28.53 -21.08
CA GLN A 216 -6.29 -28.54 -21.59
C GLN A 216 -6.84 -27.12 -21.77
N TYR A 217 -6.52 -26.21 -20.84
CA TYR A 217 -6.92 -24.81 -20.92
C TYR A 217 -6.32 -24.12 -22.15
N LEU A 218 -5.01 -24.24 -22.35
CA LEU A 218 -4.32 -23.66 -23.50
C LEU A 218 -4.79 -24.29 -24.82
N ALA A 219 -5.02 -25.61 -24.87
CA ALA A 219 -5.56 -26.27 -26.06
C ALA A 219 -6.98 -25.78 -26.43
N ARG A 220 -7.78 -25.35 -25.46
CA ARG A 220 -9.13 -24.80 -25.70
C ARG A 220 -9.12 -23.34 -26.14
N HIS A 221 -8.18 -22.53 -25.62
CA HIS A 221 -8.20 -21.08 -25.81
C HIS A 221 -7.15 -20.55 -26.79
N HIS A 222 -6.17 -21.37 -27.20
CA HIS A 222 -5.16 -20.99 -28.19
C HIS A 222 -5.60 -21.42 -29.60
N THR A 223 -6.37 -20.58 -30.29
CA THR A 223 -6.97 -20.88 -31.60
C THR A 223 -6.02 -20.72 -32.79
N ALA A 224 -4.93 -19.96 -32.63
CA ALA A 224 -4.01 -19.64 -33.72
C ALA A 224 -3.04 -20.78 -34.06
N HIS A 225 -2.64 -21.57 -33.07
CA HIS A 225 -1.81 -22.77 -33.24
C HIS A 225 -2.26 -23.83 -32.23
N PRO A 226 -3.01 -24.85 -32.65
CA PRO A 226 -3.47 -25.89 -31.75
C PRO A 226 -2.26 -26.66 -31.20
N LEU A 227 -2.00 -26.49 -29.91
CA LEU A 227 -0.99 -27.28 -29.20
C LEU A 227 -1.41 -28.75 -29.28
N ARG A 228 -0.62 -29.59 -29.96
CA ARG A 228 -0.81 -31.04 -29.91
C ARG A 228 -0.53 -31.49 -28.47
N MET A 229 -1.46 -32.22 -27.86
CA MET A 229 -1.34 -32.64 -26.44
C MET A 229 -0.07 -33.45 -26.13
N GLU A 230 0.54 -34.03 -27.17
CA GLU A 230 1.75 -34.85 -27.12
C GLU A 230 3.07 -34.05 -27.19
N GLN A 231 3.05 -32.76 -27.52
CA GLN A 231 4.27 -31.95 -27.54
C GLN A 231 4.60 -31.43 -26.14
N ASP A 232 5.84 -31.64 -25.71
CA ASP A 232 6.39 -30.96 -24.55
C ASP A 232 6.64 -29.50 -24.89
N PHE A 233 6.02 -28.62 -24.11
CA PHE A 233 6.20 -27.18 -24.20
C PHE A 233 6.54 -26.61 -22.83
N GLU A 234 7.31 -25.53 -22.85
CA GLU A 234 7.60 -24.72 -21.68
C GLU A 234 6.72 -23.47 -21.70
N ILE A 235 6.28 -23.06 -20.52
CA ILE A 235 5.61 -21.78 -20.32
C ILE A 235 6.61 -20.76 -19.78
N MET A 236 6.47 -19.52 -20.26
CA MET A 236 7.27 -18.38 -19.83
C MET A 236 6.34 -17.39 -19.13
N PRO A 237 6.30 -17.38 -17.79
CA PRO A 237 5.43 -16.48 -17.06
C PRO A 237 5.92 -15.04 -17.23
N CYS A 238 4.99 -14.12 -17.49
CA CYS A 238 5.26 -12.69 -17.44
C CYS A 238 4.28 -12.05 -16.45
N LYS A 239 4.73 -11.05 -15.71
CA LYS A 239 3.83 -10.24 -14.88
C LYS A 239 2.99 -9.34 -15.76
N ALA A 240 1.68 -9.29 -15.57
CA ALA A 240 0.86 -8.28 -16.20
C ALA A 240 1.13 -6.93 -15.53
N LEU A 241 1.59 -5.96 -16.31
CA LEU A 241 1.77 -4.57 -15.91
C LEU A 241 0.57 -3.79 -16.39
N VAL A 242 0.07 -2.88 -15.57
CA VAL A 242 -1.05 -1.99 -15.91
C VAL A 242 -0.59 -0.57 -15.77
N ASN A 243 -0.84 0.23 -16.81
CA ASN A 243 -0.63 1.68 -16.75
C ASN A 243 -1.94 2.32 -16.28
N PHE A 244 -1.88 3.18 -15.28
CA PHE A 244 -3.03 3.91 -14.77
C PHE A 244 -2.64 5.34 -14.43
N GLN A 245 -3.62 6.24 -14.45
CA GLN A 245 -3.42 7.58 -13.91
C GLN A 245 -3.74 7.57 -12.42
N SER A 246 -2.77 7.95 -11.59
CA SER A 246 -2.97 8.03 -10.15
C SER A 246 -3.96 9.14 -9.80
N SER A 247 -4.97 8.84 -8.99
CA SER A 247 -5.93 9.85 -8.51
C SER A 247 -5.37 10.75 -7.40
N VAL A 248 -4.14 10.48 -6.95
CA VAL A 248 -3.45 11.25 -5.92
C VAL A 248 -2.69 12.42 -6.53
N ASN A 249 -1.87 12.14 -7.55
CA ASN A 249 -0.94 13.10 -8.14
C ASN A 249 -1.21 13.36 -9.63
N TRP A 250 -2.21 12.69 -10.23
CA TRP A 250 -2.60 12.76 -11.64
C TRP A 250 -1.50 12.37 -12.63
N LYS A 251 -0.42 11.74 -12.15
CA LYS A 251 0.66 11.23 -12.97
C LYS A 251 0.31 9.84 -13.49
N SER A 252 0.82 9.54 -14.68
CA SER A 252 0.78 8.19 -15.24
C SER A 252 1.76 7.30 -14.47
N GLU A 253 1.23 6.25 -13.84
CA GLU A 253 1.99 5.28 -13.07
C GLU A 253 1.78 3.86 -13.63
N ARG A 254 2.65 2.94 -13.23
CA ARG A 254 2.60 1.54 -13.65
C ARG A 254 2.70 0.63 -12.44
N ASP A 255 1.79 -0.33 -12.33
CA ASP A 255 1.81 -1.35 -11.27
C ASP A 255 1.61 -2.75 -11.84
N ILE A 256 1.93 -3.76 -11.04
CA ILE A 256 1.74 -5.17 -11.36
C ILE A 256 0.30 -5.55 -11.00
N LEU A 257 -0.44 -6.07 -11.96
CA LEU A 257 -1.76 -6.66 -11.70
C LEU A 257 -1.59 -7.92 -10.84
N ARG A 258 -2.12 -7.88 -9.62
CA ARG A 258 -2.13 -9.00 -8.68
C ARG A 258 -3.55 -9.59 -8.66
N CYS A 259 -3.73 -10.71 -9.34
CA CYS A 259 -4.96 -11.49 -9.35
C CYS A 259 -5.04 -12.45 -8.16
#